data_AF-A0A224XIT5-F1
#
_entry.id   AF-A0A224XIT5-F1
#
_cell.length_a   1.000
_cell.length_b   1.000
_cell.length_c   1.000
_cell.angle_alpha   90.00
_cell.angle_beta   90.00
_cell.angle_gamma   90.00
#
_symmetry.space_group_name_H-M   'P 1'
#
loop_
_entity.id
_entity.type
_entity.pdbx_description
1 polymer ?
#
loop_
_entity_poly.entity_id
_entity_poly.type
_entity_poly.pdbx_seq_one_letter_code
_entity_poly.pdbx_strand_id
1 'polypeptide(L)'
;SDKVNKLYSCYGILADCPPHEISQKEDTYKHILMAVNGGEKEKRLACQFIPVFFKYFPGLADMALDALFDLCEDTDGAIRRQAIKELAIFCRDCVRYTKKVTMTLSQLLLVKDPTELRIVHAALLSLFSIDTKAAIIGLFAQIRFGDDAIKDTCLRFMSLKMGDICDEVMKNGGEELLMRKIMATLREATLEDIPLLLKIALSTRRARSIEGKQELGLALLSLLESEGPFDPSNNERIQRLIIYLKHMHLLYSAGESLGCYKIVFYITEEVLPHFLTISGCEEGIGYALEILQLLAEITNYADKIPHSEKAVSHVWKLLMEFLPERPYEDKTNLNLSYIEYLLFTLHRIIKFCPAVIDKDAEKLKRLRFRLKHVALVVLGYCSHFGMNIDDKNTEALRDRARKRKWSLISNDPNSESSSDSSLLKTVRWKDASEWNPVERPNDSPICDSKRKHLREVASDVCSNIIKLTNDFFQDPVECTAIVELSSLLERS
;
A
#
# COMPACT_ATOMS: atom_id res chain seq x y z
N SER A 1 -20.86 -25.29 -45.95
CA SER A 1 -20.58 -24.58 -47.22
C SER A 1 -21.69 -23.57 -47.50
N ASP A 2 -22.95 -24.01 -47.57
CA ASP A 2 -24.09 -23.14 -47.90
C ASP A 2 -24.38 -22.02 -46.87
N LYS A 3 -24.34 -22.33 -45.57
CA LYS A 3 -24.56 -21.34 -44.49
C LYS A 3 -23.51 -20.21 -44.44
N VAL A 4 -22.25 -20.53 -44.73
CA VAL A 4 -21.15 -19.55 -44.80
C VAL A 4 -21.34 -18.62 -46.00
N ASN A 5 -21.71 -19.15 -47.17
CA ASN A 5 -22.00 -18.33 -48.35
C ASN A 5 -23.18 -17.39 -48.10
N LYS A 6 -24.21 -17.87 -47.38
CA LYS A 6 -25.34 -17.06 -46.97
C LYS A 6 -24.91 -15.90 -46.06
N LEU A 7 -23.98 -16.11 -45.13
CA LEU A 7 -23.44 -15.03 -44.30
C LEU A 7 -22.69 -13.97 -45.11
N TYR A 8 -21.87 -14.37 -46.08
CA TYR A 8 -21.21 -13.41 -46.98
C TYR A 8 -22.23 -12.65 -47.84
N SER A 9 -23.31 -13.31 -48.28
CA SER A 9 -24.40 -12.65 -48.99
C SER A 9 -25.12 -11.64 -48.08
N CYS A 10 -25.43 -11.99 -46.83
CA CYS A 10 -26.00 -11.04 -45.86
C CYS A 10 -25.07 -9.85 -45.60
N TYR A 11 -23.77 -10.10 -45.45
CA TYR A 11 -22.77 -9.04 -45.31
C TYR A 11 -22.77 -8.12 -46.53
N GLY A 12 -22.72 -8.67 -47.75
CA GLY A 12 -22.76 -7.89 -48.99
C GLY A 12 -24.02 -7.03 -49.09
N ILE A 13 -25.19 -7.59 -48.79
CA ILE A 13 -26.46 -6.84 -48.77
C ILE A 13 -26.37 -5.63 -47.83
N LEU A 14 -25.80 -5.79 -46.63
CA LEU A 14 -25.68 -4.68 -45.67
C LEU A 14 -24.57 -3.70 -46.04
N ALA A 15 -23.46 -4.17 -46.60
CA ALA A 15 -22.30 -3.36 -46.97
C ALA A 15 -22.58 -2.48 -48.21
N ASP A 16 -23.31 -3.03 -49.19
CA ASP A 16 -23.63 -2.33 -50.44
C ASP A 16 -24.87 -1.43 -50.31
N CYS A 17 -25.62 -1.54 -49.20
CA CYS A 17 -26.82 -0.75 -48.94
C CYS A 17 -26.46 0.67 -48.48
N PRO A 18 -27.11 1.72 -49.03
CA PRO A 18 -26.89 3.09 -48.58
C PRO A 18 -27.16 3.24 -47.07
N PRO A 19 -26.35 4.01 -46.30
CA PRO A 19 -26.45 4.07 -44.84
C PRO A 19 -27.85 4.39 -44.27
N HIS A 20 -28.64 5.18 -45.02
CA HIS A 20 -30.00 5.56 -44.63
C HIS A 20 -31.04 4.44 -44.83
N GLU A 21 -30.73 3.44 -45.65
CA GLU A 21 -31.57 2.28 -45.95
C GLU A 21 -31.18 1.03 -45.16
N ILE A 22 -29.94 0.96 -44.64
CA ILE A 22 -29.45 -0.22 -43.87
C ILE A 22 -30.40 -0.58 -42.74
N SER A 23 -30.94 0.41 -42.02
CA SER A 23 -31.88 0.22 -40.91
C SER A 23 -33.14 -0.58 -41.29
N GLN A 24 -33.52 -0.60 -42.58
CA GLN A 24 -34.68 -1.36 -43.08
C GLN A 24 -34.35 -2.84 -43.34
N LYS A 25 -33.07 -3.23 -43.28
CA LYS A 25 -32.59 -4.61 -43.52
C LYS A 25 -32.41 -5.39 -42.21
N GLU A 26 -33.35 -5.19 -41.28
CA GLU A 26 -33.29 -5.77 -39.93
C GLU A 26 -33.17 -7.30 -39.96
N ASP A 27 -33.97 -7.98 -40.78
CA ASP A 27 -33.95 -9.45 -40.88
C ASP A 27 -32.61 -10.00 -41.38
N THR A 28 -31.94 -9.26 -42.28
CA THR A 28 -30.60 -9.61 -42.76
C THR A 28 -29.59 -9.56 -41.61
N TYR A 29 -29.67 -8.51 -40.78
CA TYR A 29 -28.80 -8.40 -39.62
C TYR A 29 -29.12 -9.45 -38.55
N LYS A 30 -30.41 -9.74 -38.28
CA LYS A 30 -30.81 -10.85 -37.39
C LYS A 30 -30.21 -12.19 -37.84
N HIS A 31 -30.14 -12.44 -39.15
CA HIS A 31 -29.51 -13.65 -39.67
C HIS A 31 -28.02 -13.74 -39.32
N ILE A 32 -27.30 -12.62 -39.35
CA ILE A 32 -25.90 -12.54 -38.90
C ILE A 32 -25.82 -12.80 -37.39
N LEU A 33 -26.69 -12.18 -36.59
CA LEU A 33 -26.72 -12.38 -35.14
C LEU A 33 -26.97 -13.86 -34.77
N MET A 34 -27.88 -14.54 -35.46
CA MET A 34 -28.19 -15.96 -35.21
C MET A 34 -27.05 -16.92 -35.58
N ALA A 35 -26.07 -16.49 -36.36
CA ALA A 35 -24.96 -17.35 -36.78
C ALA A 35 -23.97 -17.68 -35.67
N VAL A 36 -24.07 -17.04 -34.50
CA VAL A 36 -23.33 -17.47 -33.29
C VAL A 36 -23.73 -18.87 -32.83
N ASN A 37 -24.90 -19.37 -33.25
CA ASN A 37 -25.34 -20.74 -33.02
C ASN A 37 -24.89 -21.73 -34.13
N GLY A 38 -24.06 -21.28 -35.06
CA GLY A 38 -23.57 -22.06 -36.20
C GLY A 38 -22.34 -22.91 -35.88
N GLY A 39 -21.66 -23.37 -36.94
CA GLY A 39 -20.36 -24.04 -36.83
C GLY A 39 -19.22 -23.02 -36.64
N GLU A 40 -18.00 -23.53 -36.46
CA GLU A 40 -16.79 -22.73 -36.23
C GLU A 40 -16.58 -21.62 -37.28
N LYS A 41 -16.83 -21.92 -38.56
CA LYS A 41 -16.65 -20.95 -39.66
C LYS A 41 -17.72 -19.85 -39.62
N GLU A 42 -18.97 -20.22 -39.35
CA GLU A 42 -20.08 -19.29 -39.19
C GLU A 42 -19.86 -18.36 -37.99
N LYS A 43 -19.44 -18.90 -36.84
CA LYS A 43 -19.13 -18.13 -35.63
C LYS A 43 -18.00 -17.13 -35.83
N ARG A 44 -16.92 -17.53 -36.52
CA ARG A 44 -15.82 -16.62 -36.87
C ARG A 44 -16.30 -15.43 -37.72
N LEU A 45 -17.19 -15.67 -38.67
CA LEU A 45 -17.76 -14.61 -39.49
C LEU A 45 -18.73 -13.74 -38.71
N ALA A 46 -19.61 -14.34 -37.91
CA ALA A 46 -20.53 -13.62 -37.04
C ALA A 46 -19.76 -12.65 -36.13
N CYS A 47 -18.69 -13.11 -35.49
CA CYS A 47 -17.84 -12.29 -34.64
C CYS A 47 -17.31 -11.03 -35.33
N GLN A 48 -16.99 -11.11 -36.63
CA GLN A 48 -16.49 -9.97 -37.40
C GLN A 48 -17.61 -9.08 -37.94
N PHE A 49 -18.78 -9.66 -38.25
CA PHE A 49 -19.87 -8.95 -38.94
C PHE A 49 -20.80 -8.22 -37.97
N ILE A 50 -21.07 -8.79 -36.80
CA ILE A 50 -21.91 -8.19 -35.75
C ILE A 50 -21.49 -6.74 -35.44
N PRO A 51 -20.22 -6.45 -35.08
CA PRO A 51 -19.79 -5.11 -34.67
C PRO A 51 -19.76 -4.08 -35.82
N VAL A 52 -19.78 -4.51 -37.08
CA VAL A 52 -19.74 -3.59 -38.23
C VAL A 52 -21.08 -2.86 -38.40
N PHE A 53 -22.19 -3.56 -38.19
CA PHE A 53 -23.51 -3.06 -38.55
C PHE A 53 -24.41 -2.68 -37.37
N PHE A 54 -24.08 -3.06 -36.14
CA PHE A 54 -24.99 -2.89 -34.98
C PHE A 54 -25.47 -1.43 -34.77
N LYS A 55 -24.62 -0.44 -35.06
CA LYS A 55 -24.95 0.99 -34.94
C LYS A 55 -26.12 1.44 -35.82
N TYR A 56 -26.43 0.70 -36.88
CA TYR A 56 -27.58 0.95 -37.75
C TYR A 56 -28.88 0.29 -37.25
N PHE A 57 -28.79 -0.57 -36.23
CA PHE A 57 -29.90 -1.35 -35.67
C PHE A 57 -29.99 -1.18 -34.14
N PRO A 58 -30.27 0.04 -33.63
CA PRO A 58 -30.31 0.30 -32.18
C PRO A 58 -31.35 -0.56 -31.42
N GLY A 59 -32.43 -0.98 -32.09
CA GLY A 59 -33.44 -1.89 -31.54
C GLY A 59 -32.96 -3.34 -31.37
N LEU A 60 -31.84 -3.72 -32.00
CA LEU A 60 -31.21 -5.03 -31.88
C LEU A 60 -29.91 -5.01 -31.07
N ALA A 61 -29.57 -3.88 -30.43
CA ALA A 61 -28.30 -3.73 -29.74
C ALA A 61 -28.14 -4.71 -28.57
N ASP A 62 -29.19 -4.98 -27.80
CA ASP A 62 -29.15 -5.99 -26.73
C ASP A 62 -28.87 -7.39 -27.29
N MET A 63 -29.57 -7.76 -28.37
CA MET A 63 -29.39 -9.06 -29.02
C MET A 63 -28.01 -9.21 -29.67
N ALA A 64 -27.46 -8.12 -30.22
CA ALA A 64 -26.10 -8.09 -30.75
C ALA A 64 -25.05 -8.24 -29.64
N LEU A 65 -25.27 -7.59 -28.50
CA LEU A 65 -24.40 -7.70 -27.34
C LEU A 65 -24.43 -9.10 -26.74
N ASP A 66 -25.61 -9.68 -26.55
CA ASP A 66 -25.76 -11.03 -26.03
C ASP A 66 -25.14 -12.07 -26.99
N ALA A 67 -25.28 -11.89 -28.31
CA ALA A 67 -24.59 -12.72 -29.30
C ALA A 67 -23.05 -12.62 -29.20
N LEU A 68 -22.50 -11.43 -28.88
CA LEU A 68 -21.06 -11.28 -28.63
C LEU A 68 -20.63 -11.96 -27.31
N PHE A 69 -21.47 -11.92 -26.27
CA PHE A 69 -21.21 -12.66 -25.03
C PHE A 69 -21.18 -14.17 -25.24
N ASP A 70 -22.12 -14.72 -26.03
CA ASP A 70 -22.12 -16.15 -26.40
C ASP A 70 -20.79 -16.54 -27.08
N LEU A 71 -20.25 -15.68 -27.94
CA LEU A 71 -18.97 -15.90 -28.60
C LEU A 71 -17.76 -15.75 -27.65
N CYS A 72 -17.87 -14.96 -26.59
CA CYS A 72 -16.85 -14.89 -25.54
C CYS A 72 -16.74 -16.17 -24.72
N GLU A 73 -17.77 -17.02 -24.74
CA GLU A 73 -17.79 -18.32 -24.05
C GLU A 73 -17.51 -19.50 -25.00
N ASP A 74 -17.10 -19.23 -26.24
CA ASP A 74 -16.88 -20.28 -27.24
C ASP A 74 -15.73 -21.23 -26.88
N THR A 75 -15.82 -22.48 -27.33
CA THR A 75 -14.76 -23.48 -27.16
C THR A 75 -13.46 -23.12 -27.89
N ASP A 76 -13.54 -22.44 -29.04
CA ASP A 76 -12.38 -21.99 -29.80
C ASP A 76 -11.82 -20.67 -29.22
N GLY A 77 -10.61 -20.74 -28.66
CA GLY A 77 -9.93 -19.57 -28.12
C GLY A 77 -9.68 -18.46 -29.16
N ALA A 78 -9.60 -18.76 -30.45
CA ALA A 78 -9.50 -17.72 -31.48
C ALA A 78 -10.80 -16.91 -31.62
N ILE A 79 -11.96 -17.57 -31.51
CA ILE A 79 -13.27 -16.90 -31.52
C ILE A 79 -13.42 -16.05 -30.25
N ARG A 80 -13.15 -16.60 -29.07
CA ARG A 80 -13.20 -15.84 -27.81
C ARG A 80 -12.35 -14.59 -27.83
N ARG A 81 -11.08 -14.74 -28.25
CA ARG A 81 -10.13 -13.61 -28.36
C ARG A 81 -10.60 -12.53 -29.34
N GLN A 82 -11.29 -12.89 -30.41
CA GLN A 82 -11.88 -11.90 -31.32
C GLN A 82 -13.08 -11.22 -30.66
N ALA A 83 -14.01 -11.98 -30.08
CA ALA A 83 -15.20 -11.45 -29.44
C ALA A 83 -14.88 -10.45 -28.33
N ILE A 84 -13.86 -10.74 -27.50
CA ILE A 84 -13.37 -9.84 -26.44
C ILE A 84 -12.92 -8.48 -27.01
N LYS A 85 -12.24 -8.46 -28.17
CA LYS A 85 -11.83 -7.21 -28.83
C LYS A 85 -13.05 -6.45 -29.33
N GLU A 86 -14.00 -7.15 -29.94
CA GLU A 86 -15.20 -6.56 -30.50
C GLU A 86 -16.12 -5.97 -29.42
N LEU A 87 -16.17 -6.56 -28.23
CA LEU A 87 -16.90 -5.99 -27.09
C LEU A 87 -16.41 -4.58 -26.70
N ALA A 88 -15.11 -4.34 -26.73
CA ALA A 88 -14.56 -3.01 -26.47
C ALA A 88 -14.93 -2.02 -27.59
N ILE A 89 -14.90 -2.47 -28.86
CA ILE A 89 -15.30 -1.65 -30.01
C ILE A 89 -16.80 -1.33 -29.97
N PHE A 90 -17.63 -2.30 -29.59
CA PHE A 90 -19.07 -2.15 -29.43
C PHE A 90 -19.44 -1.00 -28.48
N CYS A 91 -18.67 -0.84 -27.39
CA CYS A 91 -18.88 0.25 -26.43
C CYS A 91 -18.57 1.63 -27.00
N ARG A 92 -17.76 1.75 -28.05
CA ARG A 92 -17.42 3.03 -28.68
C ARG A 92 -18.64 3.70 -29.30
N ASP A 93 -19.48 2.94 -30.01
CA ASP A 93 -20.70 3.49 -30.62
C ASP A 93 -21.91 3.37 -29.67
N CYS A 94 -21.84 2.57 -28.61
CA CYS A 94 -22.93 2.42 -27.64
C CYS A 94 -22.46 2.38 -26.18
N VAL A 95 -22.09 3.57 -25.70
CA VAL A 95 -21.50 3.81 -24.37
C VAL A 95 -22.38 3.33 -23.21
N ARG A 96 -23.71 3.23 -23.39
CA ARG A 96 -24.65 2.74 -22.37
C ARG A 96 -24.33 1.34 -21.86
N TYR A 97 -23.64 0.53 -22.67
CA TYR A 97 -23.26 -0.83 -22.31
C TYR A 97 -21.89 -0.93 -21.65
N THR A 98 -21.09 0.15 -21.62
CA THR A 98 -19.72 0.11 -21.09
C THR A 98 -19.67 -0.50 -19.70
N LYS A 99 -20.59 -0.15 -18.79
CA LYS A 99 -20.65 -0.76 -17.45
C LYS A 99 -20.85 -2.28 -17.51
N LYS A 100 -21.83 -2.77 -18.29
CA LYS A 100 -22.14 -4.21 -18.42
C LYS A 100 -20.94 -4.96 -19.03
N VAL A 101 -20.36 -4.39 -20.08
CA VAL A 101 -19.19 -4.99 -20.75
C VAL A 101 -17.97 -5.00 -19.84
N THR A 102 -17.69 -3.91 -19.11
CA THR A 102 -16.61 -3.92 -18.11
C THR A 102 -16.81 -5.02 -17.09
N MET A 103 -18.02 -5.17 -16.54
CA MET A 103 -18.33 -6.24 -15.58
C MET A 103 -18.05 -7.63 -16.15
N THR A 104 -18.43 -7.91 -17.40
CA THR A 104 -18.15 -9.20 -18.05
C THR A 104 -16.66 -9.40 -18.31
N LEU A 105 -15.97 -8.39 -18.85
CA LEU A 105 -14.53 -8.48 -19.09
C LEU A 105 -13.72 -8.66 -17.80
N SER A 106 -14.17 -8.09 -16.69
CA SER A 106 -13.58 -8.31 -15.37
C SER A 106 -13.66 -9.77 -14.92
N GLN A 107 -14.72 -10.50 -15.26
CA GLN A 107 -14.81 -11.94 -14.98
C GLN A 107 -13.79 -12.73 -15.81
N LEU A 108 -13.48 -12.25 -17.02
CA LEU A 108 -12.48 -12.84 -17.91
C LEU A 108 -11.02 -12.56 -17.46
N LEU A 109 -10.81 -11.79 -16.40
CA LEU A 109 -9.47 -11.66 -15.78
C LEU A 109 -8.97 -12.98 -15.16
N LEU A 110 -9.86 -13.95 -14.94
CA LEU A 110 -9.54 -15.28 -14.44
C LEU A 110 -9.09 -16.26 -15.55
N VAL A 111 -9.10 -15.85 -16.81
CA VAL A 111 -8.67 -16.70 -17.92
C VAL A 111 -7.19 -17.05 -17.78
N LYS A 112 -6.90 -18.36 -17.84
CA LYS A 112 -5.54 -18.90 -17.68
C LYS A 112 -4.65 -18.73 -18.92
N ASP A 113 -5.25 -18.60 -20.11
CA ASP A 113 -4.48 -18.38 -21.34
C ASP A 113 -3.87 -16.97 -21.34
N PRO A 114 -2.53 -16.83 -21.33
CA PRO A 114 -1.88 -15.53 -21.22
C PRO A 114 -2.13 -14.64 -22.44
N THR A 115 -2.39 -15.23 -23.62
CA THR A 115 -2.69 -14.47 -24.83
C THR A 115 -4.08 -13.84 -24.75
N GLU A 116 -5.07 -14.61 -24.32
CA GLU A 116 -6.43 -14.16 -24.08
C GLU A 116 -6.48 -13.13 -22.94
N LEU A 117 -5.78 -13.38 -21.82
CA LEU A 117 -5.71 -12.45 -20.69
C LEU A 117 -5.12 -11.08 -21.11
N ARG A 118 -4.09 -11.07 -21.95
CA ARG A 118 -3.54 -9.81 -22.52
C ARG A 118 -4.57 -9.04 -23.33
N ILE A 119 -5.45 -9.74 -24.05
CA ILE A 119 -6.51 -9.11 -24.84
C ILE A 119 -7.61 -8.57 -23.91
N VAL A 120 -7.97 -9.31 -22.85
CA VAL A 120 -8.89 -8.82 -21.81
C VAL A 120 -8.36 -7.53 -21.18
N HIS A 121 -7.06 -7.50 -20.81
CA HIS A 121 -6.44 -6.29 -20.27
C HIS A 121 -6.54 -5.12 -21.25
N ALA A 122 -6.19 -5.33 -22.52
CA ALA A 122 -6.27 -4.28 -23.54
C ALA A 122 -7.71 -3.78 -23.77
N ALA A 123 -8.68 -4.68 -23.75
CA ALA A 123 -10.09 -4.36 -23.88
C ALA A 123 -10.58 -3.52 -22.69
N LEU A 124 -10.26 -3.91 -21.45
CA LEU A 124 -10.58 -3.14 -20.24
C LEU A 124 -9.95 -1.74 -20.28
N LEU A 125 -8.68 -1.62 -20.65
CA LEU A 125 -8.00 -0.31 -20.81
C LEU A 125 -8.73 0.56 -21.84
N SER A 126 -9.16 -0.02 -22.97
CA SER A 126 -9.95 0.71 -23.97
C SER A 126 -11.28 1.22 -23.41
N LEU A 127 -11.94 0.47 -22.51
CA LEU A 127 -13.18 0.92 -21.89
C LEU A 127 -12.98 2.13 -20.98
N PHE A 128 -11.83 2.23 -20.29
CA PHE A 128 -11.47 3.44 -19.52
C PHE A 128 -11.36 4.68 -20.40
N SER A 129 -10.88 4.54 -21.64
CA SER A 129 -10.83 5.64 -22.62
C SER A 129 -12.19 5.95 -23.27
N ILE A 130 -13.11 4.99 -23.33
CA ILE A 130 -14.44 5.18 -23.92
C ILE A 130 -15.39 5.85 -22.92
N ASP A 131 -15.50 5.29 -21.71
CA ASP A 131 -16.27 5.86 -20.61
C ASP A 131 -15.65 5.45 -19.29
N THR A 132 -14.75 6.31 -18.82
CA THR A 132 -14.02 6.16 -17.56
C THR A 132 -14.95 5.91 -16.38
N LYS A 133 -16.09 6.61 -16.28
CA LYS A 133 -16.97 6.51 -15.11
C LYS A 133 -17.70 5.17 -15.12
N ALA A 134 -18.24 4.77 -16.28
CA ALA A 134 -18.89 3.46 -16.42
C ALA A 134 -17.91 2.31 -16.18
N ALA A 135 -16.66 2.42 -16.65
CA ALA A 135 -15.61 1.43 -16.42
C ALA A 135 -15.26 1.31 -14.93
N ILE A 136 -15.05 2.42 -14.22
CA ILE A 136 -14.82 2.41 -12.76
C ILE A 136 -16.01 1.75 -12.05
N ILE A 137 -17.24 2.12 -12.40
CA ILE A 137 -18.45 1.56 -11.76
C ILE A 137 -18.57 0.06 -12.02
N GLY A 138 -18.33 -0.39 -13.25
CA GLY A 138 -18.41 -1.80 -13.63
C GLY A 138 -17.37 -2.65 -12.89
N LEU A 139 -16.13 -2.19 -12.84
CA LEU A 139 -15.06 -2.90 -12.15
C LEU A 139 -15.28 -2.94 -10.63
N PHE A 140 -15.65 -1.83 -10.00
CA PHE A 140 -15.93 -1.81 -8.56
C PHE A 140 -17.22 -2.56 -8.18
N ALA A 141 -18.14 -2.79 -9.13
CA ALA A 141 -19.25 -3.70 -8.89
C ALA A 141 -18.75 -5.14 -8.73
N GLN A 142 -17.76 -5.56 -9.53
CA GLN A 142 -17.13 -6.88 -9.39
C GLN A 142 -16.26 -6.99 -8.14
N ILE A 143 -15.53 -5.93 -7.76
CA ILE A 143 -14.79 -5.89 -6.49
C ILE A 143 -15.72 -6.07 -5.28
N ARG A 144 -16.94 -5.52 -5.35
CA ARG A 144 -17.89 -5.53 -4.23
C ARG A 144 -18.78 -6.77 -4.18
N PHE A 145 -19.22 -7.25 -5.34
CA PHE A 145 -20.26 -8.28 -5.44
C PHE A 145 -19.81 -9.54 -6.18
N GLY A 146 -18.61 -9.53 -6.78
CA GLY A 146 -18.00 -10.73 -7.32
C GLY A 146 -17.52 -11.67 -6.22
N ASP A 147 -17.18 -12.89 -6.59
CA ASP A 147 -16.49 -13.81 -5.68
C ASP A 147 -15.06 -13.33 -5.36
N ASP A 148 -14.42 -13.99 -4.40
CA ASP A 148 -13.09 -13.58 -3.92
C ASP A 148 -12.02 -13.62 -5.03
N ALA A 149 -12.12 -14.55 -5.98
CA ALA A 149 -11.16 -14.66 -7.08
C ALA A 149 -11.32 -13.51 -8.09
N ILE A 150 -12.56 -13.15 -8.42
CA ILE A 150 -12.87 -11.99 -9.27
C ILE A 150 -12.42 -10.70 -8.57
N LYS A 151 -12.71 -10.57 -7.26
CA LYS A 151 -12.29 -9.40 -6.47
C LYS A 151 -10.77 -9.23 -6.50
N ASP A 152 -10.01 -10.28 -6.16
CA ASP A 152 -8.55 -10.25 -6.13
C ASP A 152 -7.97 -9.85 -7.50
N THR A 153 -8.42 -10.51 -8.58
CA THR A 153 -7.94 -10.20 -9.94
C THR A 153 -8.29 -8.78 -10.38
N CYS A 154 -9.48 -8.26 -10.03
CA CYS A 154 -9.85 -6.87 -10.31
C CYS A 154 -8.97 -5.86 -9.58
N LEU A 155 -8.69 -6.10 -8.28
CA LEU A 155 -7.81 -5.23 -7.48
C LEU A 155 -6.37 -5.27 -8.00
N ARG A 156 -5.83 -6.45 -8.31
CA ARG A 156 -4.50 -6.60 -8.92
C ARG A 156 -4.42 -5.93 -10.28
N PHE A 157 -5.42 -6.12 -11.14
CA PHE A 157 -5.50 -5.45 -12.44
C PHE A 157 -5.40 -3.94 -12.27
N MET A 158 -6.22 -3.33 -11.41
CA MET A 158 -6.18 -1.88 -11.17
C MET A 158 -4.83 -1.44 -10.62
N SER A 159 -4.36 -2.08 -9.54
CA SER A 159 -3.10 -1.76 -8.90
C SER A 159 -1.91 -1.80 -9.87
N LEU A 160 -1.93 -2.73 -10.83
CA LEU A 160 -0.91 -2.85 -11.88
C LEU A 160 -1.10 -1.82 -13.00
N LYS A 161 -2.35 -1.53 -13.40
CA LYS A 161 -2.68 -0.74 -14.58
C LYS A 161 -2.93 0.74 -14.32
N MET A 162 -2.92 1.18 -13.07
CA MET A 162 -3.08 2.60 -12.73
C MET A 162 -2.09 3.50 -13.46
N GLY A 163 -0.82 3.08 -13.64
CA GLY A 163 0.16 3.85 -14.41
C GLY A 163 -0.26 4.10 -15.87
N ASP A 164 -0.94 3.13 -16.49
CA ASP A 164 -1.40 3.19 -17.88
C ASP A 164 -2.67 4.04 -18.03
N ILE A 165 -3.57 4.06 -17.04
CA ILE A 165 -4.88 4.74 -17.12
C ILE A 165 -4.97 6.05 -16.34
N CYS A 166 -3.96 6.39 -15.52
CA CYS A 166 -4.06 7.48 -14.56
C CYS A 166 -4.47 8.81 -15.21
N ASP A 167 -3.77 9.18 -16.28
CA ASP A 167 -4.03 10.44 -16.98
C ASP A 167 -5.43 10.48 -17.60
N GLU A 168 -5.93 9.34 -18.08
CA GLU A 168 -7.28 9.22 -18.63
C GLU A 168 -8.33 9.39 -17.53
N VAL A 169 -8.14 8.69 -16.41
CA VAL A 169 -9.00 8.78 -15.23
C VAL A 169 -9.09 10.22 -14.71
N MET A 170 -7.97 10.93 -14.71
CA MET A 170 -7.88 12.32 -14.27
C MET A 170 -8.56 13.28 -15.25
N LYS A 171 -8.29 13.16 -16.56
CA LYS A 171 -8.85 14.05 -17.59
C LYS A 171 -10.37 13.96 -17.68
N ASN A 172 -10.92 12.76 -17.51
CA ASN A 172 -12.35 12.51 -17.68
C ASN A 172 -13.16 12.64 -16.39
N GLY A 173 -12.57 13.21 -15.33
CA GLY A 173 -13.25 13.42 -14.04
C GLY A 173 -13.65 12.12 -13.33
N GLY A 174 -12.92 11.02 -13.57
CA GLY A 174 -13.11 9.74 -12.91
C GLY A 174 -12.46 9.67 -11.53
N GLU A 175 -11.51 10.57 -11.23
CA GLU A 175 -10.72 10.55 -10.00
C GLU A 175 -11.55 10.66 -8.70
N GLU A 176 -12.50 11.60 -8.65
CA GLU A 176 -13.41 11.74 -7.49
C GLU A 176 -14.25 10.47 -7.29
N LEU A 177 -14.77 9.90 -8.37
CA LEU A 177 -15.55 8.68 -8.33
C LEU A 177 -14.70 7.48 -7.87
N LEU A 178 -13.47 7.38 -8.37
CA LEU A 178 -12.52 6.35 -7.98
C LEU A 178 -12.21 6.43 -6.49
N MET A 179 -11.87 7.62 -5.98
CA MET A 179 -11.60 7.83 -4.55
C MET A 179 -12.81 7.47 -3.68
N ARG A 180 -14.03 7.89 -4.06
CA ARG A 180 -15.25 7.49 -3.35
C ARG A 180 -15.43 5.97 -3.29
N LYS A 181 -15.17 5.28 -4.40
CA LYS A 181 -15.28 3.82 -4.48
C LYS A 181 -14.22 3.14 -3.62
N ILE A 182 -12.97 3.58 -3.67
CA ILE A 182 -11.89 3.08 -2.82
C ILE A 182 -12.23 3.23 -1.34
N MET A 183 -12.64 4.43 -0.92
CA MET A 183 -12.96 4.69 0.49
C MET A 183 -14.17 3.88 0.98
N ALA A 184 -15.15 3.63 0.11
CA ALA A 184 -16.28 2.76 0.44
C ALA A 184 -15.82 1.29 0.59
N THR A 185 -14.95 0.81 -0.30
CA THR A 185 -14.41 -0.56 -0.23
C THR A 185 -13.51 -0.76 0.99
N LEU A 186 -12.69 0.24 1.37
CA LEU A 186 -11.78 0.15 2.51
C LEU A 186 -12.49 -0.15 3.85
N ARG A 187 -13.75 0.24 4.02
CA ARG A 187 -14.53 -0.01 5.26
C ARG A 187 -14.78 -1.48 5.54
N GLU A 188 -14.81 -2.31 4.51
CA GLU A 188 -15.12 -3.74 4.58
C GLU A 188 -13.96 -4.59 4.03
N ALA A 189 -12.78 -3.97 3.81
CA ALA A 189 -11.65 -4.61 3.18
C ALA A 189 -10.89 -5.54 4.14
N THR A 190 -10.43 -6.67 3.60
CA THR A 190 -9.49 -7.56 4.29
C THR A 190 -8.10 -6.93 4.36
N LEU A 191 -7.22 -7.47 5.20
CA LEU A 191 -5.84 -6.99 5.30
C LEU A 191 -5.05 -7.11 3.98
N GLU A 192 -5.40 -8.06 3.12
CA GLU A 192 -4.78 -8.29 1.81
C GLU A 192 -5.24 -7.28 0.75
N ASP A 193 -6.52 -6.87 0.83
CA ASP A 193 -7.12 -5.94 -0.13
C ASP A 193 -6.68 -4.48 0.12
N ILE A 194 -6.43 -4.11 1.37
CA ILE A 194 -6.08 -2.73 1.78
C ILE A 194 -4.85 -2.18 1.02
N PRO A 195 -3.69 -2.86 0.98
CA PRO A 195 -2.53 -2.36 0.26
C PRO A 195 -2.78 -2.10 -1.23
N LEU A 196 -3.58 -2.95 -1.90
CA LEU A 196 -3.93 -2.77 -3.30
C LEU A 196 -4.79 -1.51 -3.49
N LEU A 197 -5.81 -1.33 -2.65
CA LEU A 197 -6.69 -0.15 -2.66
C LEU A 197 -5.90 1.15 -2.42
N LEU A 198 -4.99 1.15 -1.45
CA LEU A 198 -4.18 2.33 -1.13
C LEU A 198 -3.13 2.61 -2.20
N LYS A 199 -2.54 1.59 -2.83
CA LYS A 199 -1.67 1.78 -4.00
C LYS A 199 -2.42 2.42 -5.16
N ILE A 200 -3.67 2.02 -5.40
CA ILE A 200 -4.53 2.65 -6.41
C ILE A 200 -4.79 4.12 -6.05
N ALA A 201 -5.15 4.41 -4.80
CA ALA A 201 -5.40 5.78 -4.33
C ALA A 201 -4.15 6.68 -4.46
N LEU A 202 -2.99 6.18 -4.05
CA LEU A 202 -1.71 6.90 -4.13
C LEU A 202 -1.25 7.18 -5.56
N SER A 203 -1.75 6.41 -6.53
CA SER A 203 -1.44 6.62 -7.95
C SER A 203 -2.15 7.85 -8.54
N THR A 204 -3.23 8.32 -7.90
CA THR A 204 -4.05 9.45 -8.35
C THR A 204 -3.32 10.80 -8.25
N ARG A 205 -3.82 11.83 -8.93
CA ARG A 205 -3.24 13.19 -8.93
C ARG A 205 -3.57 13.89 -7.61
N ARG A 206 -4.71 13.59 -7.01
CA ARG A 206 -5.09 14.05 -5.66
C ARG A 206 -4.07 13.66 -4.61
N ALA A 207 -3.53 12.46 -4.69
CA ALA A 207 -2.45 12.04 -3.78
C ALA A 207 -1.13 12.82 -4.00
N ARG A 208 -1.04 13.69 -5.01
CA ARG A 208 0.12 14.57 -5.25
C ARG A 208 -0.08 15.99 -4.72
N SER A 209 -1.32 16.45 -4.53
CA SER A 209 -1.58 17.77 -3.94
C SER A 209 -1.59 17.71 -2.42
N ILE A 210 -1.30 18.84 -1.77
CA ILE A 210 -1.30 18.94 -0.30
C ILE A 210 -2.70 18.64 0.23
N GLU A 211 -3.73 19.20 -0.40
CA GLU A 211 -5.13 19.04 0.01
C GLU A 211 -5.59 17.59 -0.12
N GLY A 212 -5.25 16.90 -1.22
CA GLY A 212 -5.67 15.52 -1.43
C GLY A 212 -4.90 14.52 -0.55
N LYS A 213 -3.62 14.78 -0.27
CA LYS A 213 -2.85 14.03 0.75
C LYS A 213 -3.48 14.19 2.14
N GLN A 214 -3.85 15.42 2.54
CA GLN A 214 -4.54 15.67 3.80
C GLN A 214 -5.89 14.95 3.86
N GLU A 215 -6.71 15.07 2.81
CA GLU A 215 -8.03 14.42 2.72
C GLU A 215 -7.90 12.90 2.89
N LEU A 216 -6.97 12.26 2.17
CA LEU A 216 -6.72 10.83 2.28
C LEU A 216 -6.23 10.44 3.68
N GLY A 217 -5.25 11.15 4.23
CA GLY A 217 -4.75 10.90 5.59
C GLY A 217 -5.84 11.00 6.65
N LEU A 218 -6.70 12.03 6.57
CA LEU A 218 -7.85 12.19 7.48
C LEU A 218 -8.89 11.09 7.31
N ALA A 219 -9.15 10.67 6.07
CA ALA A 219 -10.11 9.62 5.80
C ALA A 219 -9.64 8.26 6.37
N LEU A 220 -8.34 7.94 6.24
CA LEU A 220 -7.75 6.74 6.85
C LEU A 220 -7.76 6.80 8.38
N LEU A 221 -7.51 7.97 8.98
CA LEU A 221 -7.64 8.15 10.42
C LEU A 221 -9.09 7.93 10.88
N SER A 222 -10.06 8.48 10.15
CA SER A 222 -11.48 8.27 10.46
C SER A 222 -11.90 6.80 10.37
N LEU A 223 -11.30 6.02 9.46
CA LEU A 223 -11.53 4.57 9.42
C LEU A 223 -11.03 3.90 10.70
N LEU A 224 -9.82 4.23 11.18
CA LEU A 224 -9.29 3.70 12.44
C LEU A 224 -10.16 4.04 13.64
N GLU A 225 -10.59 5.31 13.74
CA GLU A 225 -11.45 5.79 14.82
C GLU A 225 -12.84 5.12 14.80
N SER A 226 -13.35 4.77 13.61
CA SER A 226 -14.66 4.12 13.47
C SER A 226 -14.71 2.68 14.00
N GLU A 227 -13.56 2.04 14.21
CA GLU A 227 -13.47 0.70 14.78
C GLU A 227 -13.65 0.67 16.31
N GLY A 228 -13.78 1.83 16.97
CA GLY A 228 -13.98 1.95 18.42
C GLY A 228 -12.68 2.12 19.22
N PRO A 229 -12.68 1.85 20.53
CA PRO A 229 -11.49 1.99 21.39
C PRO A 229 -10.40 0.98 21.03
N PHE A 230 -9.12 1.35 21.05
CA PHE A 230 -8.01 0.44 20.70
C PHE A 230 -7.99 -0.83 21.56
N ASP A 231 -7.87 -1.99 20.92
CA ASP A 231 -7.79 -3.29 21.59
C ASP A 231 -6.42 -3.95 21.31
N PRO A 232 -5.52 -4.03 22.29
CA PRO A 232 -4.18 -4.60 22.12
C PRO A 232 -4.18 -6.12 21.91
N SER A 233 -5.30 -6.82 22.17
CA SER A 233 -5.43 -8.26 21.96
C SER A 233 -5.84 -8.62 20.53
N ASN A 234 -6.35 -7.65 19.77
CA ASN A 234 -6.80 -7.84 18.40
C ASN A 234 -5.65 -7.59 17.40
N ASN A 235 -4.91 -8.65 17.06
CA ASN A 235 -3.80 -8.58 16.12
C ASN A 235 -4.20 -8.10 14.72
N GLU A 236 -5.40 -8.42 14.24
CA GLU A 236 -5.87 -7.98 12.91
C GLU A 236 -6.00 -6.45 12.87
N ARG A 237 -6.55 -5.86 13.93
CA ARG A 237 -6.67 -4.42 14.08
C ARG A 237 -5.31 -3.72 14.18
N ILE A 238 -4.37 -4.34 14.89
CA ILE A 238 -2.99 -3.83 14.98
C ILE A 238 -2.30 -3.86 13.61
N GLN A 239 -2.46 -4.96 12.87
CA GLN A 239 -1.94 -5.06 11.50
C GLN A 239 -2.55 -4.01 10.58
N ARG A 240 -3.86 -3.78 10.65
CA ARG A 240 -4.55 -2.74 9.89
C ARG A 240 -4.01 -1.34 10.21
N LEU A 241 -3.83 -1.03 11.49
CA LEU A 241 -3.18 0.21 11.94
C LEU A 241 -1.81 0.38 11.29
N ILE A 242 -0.94 -0.63 11.38
CA ILE A 242 0.40 -0.59 10.79
C ILE A 242 0.33 -0.36 9.27
N ILE A 243 -0.55 -1.07 8.55
CA ILE A 243 -0.73 -0.89 7.11
C ILE A 243 -1.13 0.54 6.80
N TYR A 244 -2.11 1.11 7.50
CA TYR A 244 -2.53 2.50 7.28
C TYR A 244 -1.42 3.50 7.62
N LEU A 245 -0.69 3.30 8.73
CA LEU A 245 0.45 4.14 9.10
C LEU A 245 1.55 4.12 8.03
N LYS A 246 1.88 2.95 7.47
CA LYS A 246 2.84 2.81 6.36
C LYS A 246 2.40 3.62 5.15
N HIS A 247 1.12 3.56 4.78
CA HIS A 247 0.60 4.30 3.62
C HIS A 247 0.44 5.81 3.90
N MET A 248 0.07 6.21 5.12
CA MET A 248 0.06 7.61 5.53
C MET A 248 1.47 8.20 5.50
N HIS A 249 2.48 7.44 5.94
CA HIS A 249 3.88 7.86 5.86
C HIS A 249 4.28 8.23 4.42
N LEU A 250 3.82 7.47 3.41
CA LEU A 250 4.09 7.77 1.99
C LEU A 250 3.47 9.10 1.51
N LEU A 251 2.45 9.62 2.21
CA LEU A 251 1.85 10.93 1.89
C LEU A 251 2.72 12.08 2.40
N TYR A 252 3.46 11.88 3.48
CA TYR A 252 4.18 12.95 4.16
C TYR A 252 5.49 13.30 3.45
N SER A 253 5.81 14.59 3.39
CA SER A 253 7.08 15.09 2.86
C SER A 253 7.56 16.30 3.65
N ALA A 254 8.88 16.46 3.74
CA ALA A 254 9.49 17.54 4.50
C ALA A 254 9.04 18.90 3.96
N GLY A 255 8.62 19.80 4.86
CA GLY A 255 8.14 21.14 4.51
C GLY A 255 6.66 21.23 4.14
N GLU A 256 5.93 20.11 4.05
CA GLU A 256 4.48 20.10 3.82
C GLU A 256 3.73 19.99 5.16
N SER A 257 2.86 20.97 5.48
CA SER A 257 1.96 20.89 6.62
C SER A 257 0.75 20.03 6.27
N LEU A 258 0.82 18.73 6.56
CA LEU A 258 -0.25 17.76 6.23
C LEU A 258 -1.09 17.36 7.45
N GLY A 259 -0.87 17.99 8.59
CA GLY A 259 -1.64 17.72 9.80
C GLY A 259 -1.36 16.33 10.41
N CYS A 260 -0.16 15.79 10.23
CA CYS A 260 0.23 14.49 10.80
C CYS A 260 0.14 14.46 12.34
N TYR A 261 0.06 15.61 13.01
CA TYR A 261 -0.20 15.68 14.45
C TYR A 261 -1.45 14.92 14.89
N LYS A 262 -2.48 14.82 14.04
CA LYS A 262 -3.70 14.07 14.37
C LYS A 262 -3.44 12.58 14.54
N ILE A 263 -2.64 11.98 13.64
CA ILE A 263 -2.26 10.57 13.78
C ILE A 263 -1.25 10.39 14.92
N VAL A 264 -0.38 11.37 15.18
CA VAL A 264 0.48 11.37 16.38
C VAL A 264 -0.37 11.36 17.66
N PHE A 265 -1.46 12.13 17.74
CA PHE A 265 -2.38 12.07 18.88
C PHE A 265 -3.08 10.73 18.98
N TYR A 266 -3.60 10.20 17.89
CA TYR A 266 -4.22 8.88 17.91
C TYR A 266 -3.25 7.82 18.46
N ILE A 267 -2.01 7.76 17.98
CA ILE A 267 -1.02 6.78 18.49
C ILE A 267 -0.70 7.07 19.96
N THR A 268 -0.39 8.32 20.32
CA THR A 268 0.07 8.65 21.67
C THR A 268 -1.01 8.56 22.74
N GLU A 269 -2.27 8.84 22.41
CA GLU A 269 -3.38 8.84 23.37
C GLU A 269 -4.19 7.53 23.36
N GLU A 270 -4.37 6.87 22.21
CA GLU A 270 -5.17 5.63 22.13
C GLU A 270 -4.31 4.36 22.15
N VAL A 271 -3.11 4.38 21.56
CA VAL A 271 -2.29 3.16 21.39
C VAL A 271 -1.24 3.01 22.49
N LEU A 272 -0.46 4.07 22.76
CA LEU A 272 0.65 3.98 23.72
C LEU A 272 0.25 3.60 25.16
N PRO A 273 -0.93 3.99 25.70
CA PRO A 273 -1.33 3.53 27.03
C PRO A 273 -1.46 2.01 27.17
N HIS A 274 -1.69 1.31 26.05
CA HIS A 274 -1.81 -0.15 25.99
C HIS A 274 -0.55 -0.84 25.43
N PHE A 275 0.53 -0.09 25.17
CA PHE A 275 1.69 -0.58 24.43
C PHE A 275 2.33 -1.84 25.00
N LEU A 276 2.48 -1.91 26.33
CA LEU A 276 3.11 -3.05 27.01
C LEU A 276 2.35 -4.37 26.84
N THR A 277 1.07 -4.31 26.42
CA THR A 277 0.22 -5.49 26.20
C THR A 277 0.17 -5.92 24.73
N ILE A 278 0.81 -5.17 23.83
CA ILE A 278 0.85 -5.49 22.40
C ILE A 278 1.78 -6.69 22.18
N SER A 279 1.32 -7.67 21.40
CA SER A 279 2.11 -8.82 20.99
C SER A 279 3.46 -8.41 20.40
N GLY A 280 4.56 -9.02 20.87
CA GLY A 280 5.92 -8.70 20.45
C GLY A 280 6.62 -7.62 21.30
N CYS A 281 5.92 -6.97 22.23
CA CYS A 281 6.53 -5.95 23.09
C CYS A 281 7.65 -6.53 23.99
N GLU A 282 7.38 -7.67 24.63
CA GLU A 282 8.35 -8.34 25.52
C GLU A 282 9.57 -8.87 24.75
N GLU A 283 9.41 -9.25 23.49
CA GLU A 283 10.44 -9.74 22.56
C GLU A 283 11.06 -8.63 21.70
N GLY A 284 10.51 -7.41 21.78
CA GLY A 284 11.07 -6.23 21.14
C GLY A 284 10.80 -6.18 19.64
N ILE A 285 10.12 -7.18 19.09
CA ILE A 285 9.95 -7.42 17.66
C ILE A 285 8.47 -7.28 17.28
N GLY A 286 8.16 -7.49 16.01
CA GLY A 286 6.78 -7.48 15.52
C GLY A 286 6.09 -6.13 15.71
N TYR A 287 4.79 -6.17 16.00
CA TYR A 287 3.91 -5.00 15.89
C TYR A 287 4.31 -3.83 16.80
N ALA A 288 4.72 -4.12 18.03
CA ALA A 288 5.15 -3.10 18.98
C ALA A 288 6.33 -2.27 18.44
N LEU A 289 7.32 -2.92 17.82
CA LEU A 289 8.45 -2.24 17.20
C LEU A 289 8.00 -1.39 16.01
N GLU A 290 7.19 -1.96 15.11
CA GLU A 290 6.71 -1.27 13.91
C GLU A 290 5.92 0.00 14.25
N ILE A 291 5.09 -0.05 15.30
CA ILE A 291 4.31 1.12 15.76
C ILE A 291 5.23 2.24 16.24
N LEU A 292 6.21 1.94 17.11
CA LEU A 292 7.14 2.97 17.61
C LEU A 292 7.96 3.59 16.51
N GLN A 293 8.40 2.76 15.57
CA GLN A 293 9.12 3.22 14.41
C GLN A 293 8.27 4.16 13.55
N LEU A 294 7.06 3.75 13.17
CA LEU A 294 6.17 4.55 12.34
C LEU A 294 5.78 5.86 13.06
N LEU A 295 5.58 5.81 14.39
CA LEU A 295 5.39 7.00 15.21
C LEU A 295 6.57 7.96 15.08
N ALA A 296 7.81 7.47 15.26
CA ALA A 296 9.02 8.29 15.16
C ALA A 296 9.18 8.91 13.77
N GLU A 297 9.01 8.11 12.71
CA GLU A 297 9.11 8.53 11.32
C GLU A 297 8.03 9.56 10.95
N ILE A 298 6.76 9.35 11.35
CA ILE A 298 5.66 10.29 11.07
C ILE A 298 5.85 11.59 11.86
N THR A 299 6.27 11.51 13.12
CA THR A 299 6.50 12.68 13.98
C THR A 299 7.59 13.58 13.41
N ASN A 300 8.55 13.03 12.66
CA ASN A 300 9.58 13.82 11.98
C ASN A 300 9.01 14.82 10.95
N TYR A 301 7.81 14.56 10.41
CA TYR A 301 7.13 15.47 9.49
C TYR A 301 6.20 16.49 10.18
N ALA A 302 6.09 16.44 11.51
CA ALA A 302 5.23 17.36 12.24
C ALA A 302 5.81 18.78 12.23
N ASP A 303 5.02 19.71 11.67
CA ASP A 303 5.27 21.15 11.65
C ASP A 303 4.68 21.86 12.88
N LYS A 304 3.60 21.29 13.43
CA LYS A 304 2.93 21.73 14.66
C LYS A 304 2.32 20.54 15.37
N ILE A 305 2.28 20.58 16.71
CA ILE A 305 1.52 19.62 17.52
C ILE A 305 0.81 20.42 18.62
N PRO A 306 -0.44 20.86 18.38
CA PRO A 306 -1.16 21.73 19.33
C PRO A 306 -1.59 20.95 20.57
N HIS A 307 -1.37 21.47 21.78
CA HIS A 307 -1.68 20.76 23.03
C HIS A 307 -0.85 19.48 23.22
N SER A 308 0.44 19.53 22.88
CA SER A 308 1.33 18.37 22.92
C SER A 308 1.63 17.84 24.33
N GLU A 309 1.18 18.48 25.41
CA GLU A 309 1.49 18.10 26.80
C GLU A 309 1.11 16.65 27.10
N LYS A 310 -0.06 16.20 26.63
CA LYS A 310 -0.52 14.82 26.81
C LYS A 310 0.34 13.83 26.02
N ALA A 311 0.59 14.12 24.75
CA ALA A 311 1.45 13.29 23.90
C ALA A 311 2.86 13.14 24.49
N VAL A 312 3.45 14.26 24.95
CA VAL A 312 4.74 14.28 25.67
C VAL A 312 4.68 13.40 26.91
N SER A 313 3.63 13.53 27.73
CA SER A 313 3.46 12.73 28.94
C SER A 313 3.38 11.23 28.66
N HIS A 314 2.64 10.80 27.62
CA HIS A 314 2.52 9.39 27.27
C HIS A 314 3.83 8.80 26.74
N VAL A 315 4.50 9.50 25.81
CA VAL A 315 5.81 9.08 25.28
C VAL A 315 6.86 9.03 26.39
N TRP A 316 6.88 10.04 27.27
CA TRP A 316 7.79 10.09 28.41
C TRP A 316 7.57 8.92 29.37
N LYS A 317 6.31 8.67 29.74
CA LYS A 317 5.96 7.56 30.64
C LYS A 317 6.46 6.24 30.07
N LEU A 318 6.17 5.97 28.79
CA LEU A 318 6.60 4.73 28.13
C LEU A 318 8.12 4.63 28.00
N LEU A 319 8.82 5.72 27.67
CA LEU A 319 10.28 5.74 27.63
C LEU A 319 10.88 5.34 28.99
N MET A 320 10.31 5.85 30.09
CA MET A 320 10.79 5.56 31.43
C MET A 320 10.62 4.09 31.85
N GLU A 321 9.67 3.35 31.27
CA GLU A 321 9.52 1.90 31.48
C GLU A 321 10.70 1.11 30.90
N PHE A 322 11.30 1.58 29.80
CA PHE A 322 12.43 0.91 29.14
C PHE A 322 13.80 1.42 29.61
N LEU A 323 13.84 2.47 30.43
CA LEU A 323 15.07 3.02 30.99
C LEU A 323 15.34 2.44 32.39
N PRO A 324 16.54 1.88 32.65
CA PRO A 324 16.84 1.20 33.91
C PRO A 324 16.76 2.15 35.10
N GLU A 325 16.16 1.69 36.21
CA GLU A 325 16.03 2.50 37.42
C GLU A 325 17.37 2.70 38.14
N ARG A 326 18.24 1.69 38.10
CA ARG A 326 19.54 1.67 38.76
C ARG A 326 20.66 1.29 37.78
N PRO A 327 21.89 1.80 37.97
CA PRO A 327 23.03 1.56 37.08
C PRO A 327 23.42 0.08 36.89
N TYR A 328 23.07 -0.76 37.87
CA TYR A 328 23.55 -2.13 37.99
C TYR A 328 22.47 -3.20 37.81
N GLU A 329 21.18 -2.82 37.72
CA GLU A 329 20.08 -3.78 37.80
C GLU A 329 19.87 -4.57 36.51
N ASP A 330 20.21 -4.07 35.31
CA ASP A 330 19.97 -4.83 34.08
C ASP A 330 20.95 -4.49 32.97
N LYS A 331 22.12 -5.16 32.96
CA LYS A 331 22.85 -5.33 31.70
C LYS A 331 22.03 -6.14 30.69
N THR A 332 21.07 -6.94 31.14
CA THR A 332 20.66 -8.15 30.43
C THR A 332 19.58 -8.04 29.37
N ASN A 333 18.80 -6.95 29.28
CA ASN A 333 17.68 -6.89 28.31
C ASN A 333 17.23 -5.46 27.93
N LEU A 334 18.16 -4.51 27.76
CA LEU A 334 17.78 -3.20 27.21
C LEU A 334 17.30 -3.33 25.76
N ASN A 335 16.09 -2.86 25.48
CA ASN A 335 15.59 -2.74 24.11
C ASN A 335 16.02 -1.40 23.53
N LEU A 336 17.21 -1.37 22.94
CA LEU A 336 17.83 -0.14 22.43
C LEU A 336 17.00 0.48 21.30
N SER A 337 16.36 -0.34 20.45
CA SER A 337 15.50 0.17 19.38
C SER A 337 14.27 0.91 19.91
N TYR A 338 13.63 0.42 20.97
CA TYR A 338 12.51 1.14 21.60
C TYR A 338 12.96 2.46 22.19
N ILE A 339 14.11 2.46 22.89
CA ILE A 339 14.69 3.68 23.47
C ILE A 339 15.01 4.69 22.37
N GLU A 340 15.61 4.27 21.25
CA GLU A 340 15.90 5.13 20.11
C GLU A 340 14.65 5.81 19.56
N TYR A 341 13.62 5.04 19.19
CA TYR A 341 12.40 5.60 18.59
C TYR A 341 11.62 6.48 19.57
N LEU A 342 11.52 6.08 20.84
CA LEU A 342 10.84 6.86 21.88
C LEU A 342 11.60 8.14 22.21
N LEU A 343 12.92 8.09 22.34
CA LEU A 343 13.76 9.26 22.60
C LEU A 343 13.69 10.24 21.42
N PHE A 344 13.79 9.75 20.18
CA PHE A 344 13.63 10.58 18.99
C PHE A 344 12.25 11.24 18.95
N THR A 345 11.19 10.46 19.15
CA THR A 345 9.82 10.97 19.17
C THR A 345 9.67 12.03 20.25
N LEU A 346 10.14 11.77 21.47
CA LEU A 346 10.09 12.69 22.60
C LEU A 346 10.76 14.03 22.27
N HIS A 347 11.97 13.98 21.70
CA HIS A 347 12.72 15.17 21.35
C HIS A 347 12.02 15.98 20.25
N ARG A 348 11.36 15.30 19.30
CA ARG A 348 10.57 15.96 18.25
C ARG A 348 9.29 16.61 18.74
N ILE A 349 8.63 16.06 19.77
CA ILE A 349 7.36 16.60 20.28
C ILE A 349 7.54 17.66 21.37
N ILE A 350 8.61 17.60 22.18
CA ILE A 350 8.87 18.55 23.27
C ILE A 350 9.05 19.97 22.74
N LYS A 351 9.63 20.15 21.55
CA LYS A 351 9.79 21.48 20.92
C LYS A 351 8.48 22.27 20.81
N PHE A 352 7.33 21.59 20.75
CA PHE A 352 6.01 22.20 20.67
C PHE A 352 5.41 22.58 22.02
N CYS A 353 5.99 22.12 23.14
CA CYS A 353 5.62 22.57 24.48
C CYS A 353 6.86 22.63 25.40
N PRO A 354 7.75 23.63 25.18
CA PRO A 354 8.96 23.77 25.98
C PRO A 354 8.67 24.01 27.48
N ALA A 355 7.50 24.56 27.81
CA ALA A 355 7.08 24.82 29.18
C ALA A 355 6.97 23.55 30.06
N VAL A 356 6.87 22.35 29.46
CA VAL A 356 6.89 21.08 30.21
C VAL A 356 8.22 20.89 30.94
N ILE A 357 9.32 21.39 30.36
CA ILE A 357 10.67 21.24 30.90
C ILE A 357 10.82 22.05 32.19
N ASP A 358 10.32 23.28 32.20
CA ASP A 358 10.40 24.18 33.36
C ASP A 358 9.49 23.74 34.50
N LYS A 359 8.31 23.19 34.16
CA LYS A 359 7.31 22.75 35.15
C LYS A 359 7.75 21.50 35.92
N ASP A 360 8.54 20.61 35.30
CA ASP A 360 8.85 19.28 35.82
C ASP A 360 10.38 19.02 35.93
N ALA A 361 11.12 19.97 36.52
CA ALA A 361 12.59 19.91 36.65
C ALA A 361 13.11 18.61 37.29
N GLU A 362 12.40 18.04 38.27
CA GLU A 362 12.78 16.76 38.90
C GLU A 362 12.58 15.56 37.97
N LYS A 363 11.52 15.55 37.15
CA LYS A 363 11.34 14.49 36.14
C LYS A 363 12.46 14.54 35.12
N LEU A 364 12.83 15.75 34.66
CA LEU A 364 13.93 15.94 33.72
C LEU A 364 15.27 15.46 34.29
N LYS A 365 15.58 15.80 35.55
CA LYS A 365 16.78 15.27 36.23
C LYS A 365 16.79 13.75 36.26
N ARG A 366 15.65 13.12 36.59
CA ARG A 366 15.52 11.67 36.62
C ARG A 366 15.72 11.04 35.23
N LEU A 367 15.13 11.62 34.18
CA LEU A 367 15.35 11.16 32.80
C LEU A 367 16.81 11.28 32.38
N ARG A 368 17.45 12.45 32.61
CA ARG A 368 18.87 12.67 32.31
C ARG A 368 19.77 11.66 33.02
N PHE A 369 19.49 11.37 34.29
CA PHE A 369 20.22 10.37 35.05
C PHE A 369 20.13 8.98 34.39
N ARG A 370 18.92 8.52 34.06
CA ARG A 370 18.74 7.20 33.43
C ARG A 370 19.34 7.13 32.01
N LEU A 371 19.19 8.20 31.20
CA LEU A 371 19.80 8.29 29.87
C LEU A 371 21.34 8.25 29.93
N LYS A 372 21.96 8.91 30.93
CA LYS A 372 23.41 8.83 31.13
C LYS A 372 23.87 7.40 31.38
N HIS A 373 23.09 6.61 32.13
CA HIS A 373 23.39 5.19 32.34
C HIS A 373 23.27 4.38 31.06
N VAL A 374 22.21 4.57 30.28
CA VAL A 374 22.06 3.90 28.98
C VAL A 374 23.21 4.28 28.04
N ALA A 375 23.59 5.55 27.95
CA ALA A 375 24.72 5.98 27.13
C ALA A 375 26.05 5.30 27.54
N LEU A 376 26.31 5.14 28.85
CA LEU A 376 27.48 4.39 29.33
C LEU A 376 27.45 2.90 28.94
N VAL A 377 26.27 2.27 29.01
CA VAL A 377 26.08 0.87 28.57
C VAL A 377 26.32 0.74 27.07
N VAL A 378 25.78 1.67 26.27
CA VAL A 378 25.94 1.72 24.81
C VAL A 378 27.40 1.98 24.42
N LEU A 379 28.12 2.87 25.10
CA LEU A 379 29.55 3.09 24.86
C LEU A 379 30.40 1.86 25.19
N GLY A 380 30.06 1.14 26.26
CA GLY A 380 30.68 -0.15 26.59
C GLY A 380 30.42 -1.21 25.51
N TYR A 381 29.21 -1.24 24.96
CA TYR A 381 28.84 -2.09 23.83
C TYR A 381 29.68 -1.77 22.58
N CYS A 382 29.71 -0.50 22.15
CA CYS A 382 30.50 -0.09 20.98
C CYS A 382 31.99 -0.42 21.14
N SER A 383 32.53 -0.24 22.35
CA SER A 383 33.92 -0.57 22.68
C SER A 383 34.19 -2.08 22.61
N HIS A 384 33.26 -2.91 23.10
CA HIS A 384 33.37 -4.37 23.07
C HIS A 384 33.33 -4.93 21.63
N PHE A 385 32.56 -4.32 20.74
CA PHE A 385 32.40 -4.75 19.35
C PHE A 385 33.31 -4.01 18.36
N GLY A 386 34.22 -3.15 18.82
CA GLY A 386 35.19 -2.43 17.99
C GLY A 386 34.54 -1.45 16.99
N MET A 387 33.44 -0.82 17.38
CA MET A 387 32.61 0.02 16.53
C MET A 387 33.09 1.48 16.61
N ASN A 388 33.47 2.07 15.48
CA ASN A 388 33.85 3.48 15.43
C ASN A 388 32.60 4.36 15.35
N ILE A 389 32.32 5.09 16.43
CA ILE A 389 31.31 6.14 16.46
C ILE A 389 31.95 7.41 15.87
N ASP A 390 32.12 7.45 14.54
CA ASP A 390 32.67 8.61 13.83
C ASP A 390 31.55 9.44 13.18
N ASP A 391 31.56 10.74 13.47
CA ASP A 391 30.50 11.70 13.11
C ASP A 391 30.51 12.15 11.62
N LYS A 392 31.34 11.54 10.77
CA LYS A 392 31.63 12.01 9.39
C LYS A 392 30.78 11.37 8.27
N ASN A 393 29.82 10.49 8.59
CA ASN A 393 29.10 9.69 7.56
C ASN A 393 27.86 10.36 6.93
N THR A 394 27.56 11.61 7.26
CA THR A 394 26.29 12.29 6.96
C THR A 394 26.02 12.60 5.48
N GLU A 395 27.05 12.68 4.63
CA GLU A 395 26.91 13.09 3.23
C GLU A 395 26.76 11.91 2.25
N ALA A 396 27.41 10.78 2.53
CA ALA A 396 27.26 9.54 1.76
C ALA A 396 25.91 8.83 2.02
N LEU A 397 25.32 9.05 3.20
CA LEU A 397 24.02 8.52 3.60
C LEU A 397 22.85 9.25 2.90
N ARG A 398 22.96 10.58 2.73
CA ARG A 398 22.00 11.39 1.92
C ARG A 398 21.83 10.90 0.48
N ASP A 399 22.90 10.42 -0.14
CA ASP A 399 22.85 9.92 -1.52
C ASP A 399 22.24 8.52 -1.66
N ARG A 400 22.25 7.70 -0.60
CA ARG A 400 21.49 6.44 -0.55
C ARG A 400 20.00 6.68 -0.34
N ALA A 401 19.64 7.60 0.56
CA ALA A 401 18.25 7.97 0.80
C ALA A 401 17.56 8.60 -0.44
N ARG A 402 18.27 9.44 -1.21
CA ARG A 402 17.72 10.02 -2.47
C ARG A 402 17.46 8.97 -3.55
N LYS A 403 18.30 7.94 -3.67
CA LYS A 403 18.15 6.88 -4.68
C LYS A 403 17.02 5.89 -4.37
N ARG A 404 16.60 5.78 -3.11
CA ARG A 404 15.58 4.82 -2.63
C ARG A 404 14.14 5.31 -2.74
N LYS A 405 13.91 6.63 -2.85
CA LYS A 405 12.57 7.23 -2.93
C LYS A 405 11.77 6.88 -4.21
N TRP A 406 12.39 6.19 -5.19
CA TRP A 406 11.78 5.88 -6.49
C TRP A 406 11.71 4.38 -6.83
N SER A 407 12.39 3.49 -6.08
CA SER A 407 12.53 2.07 -6.45
C SER A 407 11.48 1.13 -5.86
N LEU A 408 10.60 1.58 -4.96
CA LEU A 408 9.69 0.70 -4.18
C LEU A 408 8.22 0.73 -4.60
N ILE A 409 7.87 1.28 -5.78
CA ILE A 409 6.48 1.23 -6.31
C ILE A 409 6.34 0.21 -7.46
N SER A 410 7.41 -0.51 -7.82
CA SER A 410 7.41 -1.44 -8.97
C SER A 410 7.86 -2.85 -8.58
N ASN A 411 6.92 -3.80 -8.72
CA ASN A 411 7.09 -5.25 -8.88
C ASN A 411 7.32 -6.06 -7.60
N ASP A 412 6.30 -6.80 -7.13
CA ASP A 412 6.13 -8.22 -7.50
C ASP A 412 4.73 -8.74 -7.07
N PRO A 413 3.87 -9.26 -7.96
CA PRO A 413 2.58 -9.85 -7.59
C PRO A 413 2.64 -11.35 -7.24
N ASN A 414 3.81 -12.01 -7.31
CA ASN A 414 3.95 -13.46 -7.13
C ASN A 414 5.06 -13.88 -6.14
N SER A 415 5.05 -13.40 -4.90
CA SER A 415 5.75 -14.10 -3.81
C SER A 415 4.75 -14.97 -3.03
N GLU A 416 4.57 -16.20 -3.52
CA GLU A 416 4.00 -17.27 -2.71
C GLU A 416 4.82 -17.46 -1.42
N SER A 417 4.09 -17.53 -0.31
CA SER A 417 4.44 -18.13 0.98
C SER A 417 5.87 -18.64 1.14
N SER A 418 6.67 -17.88 1.88
CA SER A 418 7.77 -18.41 2.68
C SER A 418 7.75 -17.69 4.01
N SER A 419 7.24 -18.39 5.01
CA SER A 419 7.41 -18.10 6.43
C SER A 419 8.90 -17.87 6.74
N ASP A 420 9.33 -16.63 6.81
CA ASP A 420 10.55 -16.23 7.50
C ASP A 420 10.31 -14.87 8.17
N SER A 421 9.49 -14.90 9.23
CA SER A 421 9.11 -13.76 10.07
C SER A 421 10.27 -13.28 10.97
N SER A 422 11.51 -13.25 10.48
CA SER A 422 12.70 -13.00 11.31
C SER A 422 13.67 -11.94 10.79
N LEU A 423 13.29 -11.05 9.88
CA LEU A 423 14.18 -9.99 9.38
C LEU A 423 14.20 -8.72 10.22
N LEU A 424 13.33 -8.62 11.23
CA LEU A 424 13.40 -7.61 12.28
C LEU A 424 14.09 -8.19 13.52
N LYS A 425 15.42 -8.12 13.55
CA LYS A 425 16.14 -8.37 14.81
C LYS A 425 16.42 -7.04 15.49
N THR A 426 15.77 -6.82 16.63
CA THR A 426 16.17 -5.80 17.60
C THR A 426 17.56 -6.08 18.14
N VAL A 427 18.24 -5.02 18.57
CA VAL A 427 19.47 -5.15 19.33
C VAL A 427 19.09 -5.38 20.79
N ARG A 428 19.04 -6.65 21.21
CA ARG A 428 18.85 -7.06 22.61
C ARG A 428 20.17 -7.56 23.19
N TRP A 429 20.39 -7.28 24.47
CA TRP A 429 21.64 -7.69 25.11
C TRP A 429 21.77 -9.21 25.26
N LYS A 430 20.68 -9.97 25.48
CA LYS A 430 20.72 -11.45 25.49
C LYS A 430 21.37 -12.01 24.22
N ASP A 431 20.95 -11.54 23.04
CA ASP A 431 21.48 -11.96 21.73
C ASP A 431 22.96 -11.57 21.51
N ALA A 432 23.42 -10.52 22.18
CA ALA A 432 24.81 -10.08 22.17
C ALA A 432 25.68 -10.75 23.24
N SER A 433 25.10 -11.23 24.33
CA SER A 433 25.79 -11.90 25.45
C SER A 433 26.03 -13.39 25.22
N GLU A 434 25.25 -14.03 24.35
CA GLU A 434 25.56 -15.37 23.80
C GLU A 434 26.77 -15.34 22.84
N TRP A 435 27.29 -14.15 22.53
CA TRP A 435 28.52 -13.96 21.79
C TRP A 435 29.74 -14.27 22.67
N ASN A 436 30.04 -15.56 22.83
CA ASN A 436 31.33 -16.02 23.35
C ASN A 436 32.31 -16.14 22.17
N PRO A 437 33.46 -15.44 22.15
CA PRO A 437 34.47 -15.61 21.12
C PRO A 437 35.25 -16.92 21.26
N VAL A 438 34.95 -17.73 22.29
CA VAL A 438 35.55 -19.05 22.50
C VAL A 438 34.65 -20.10 21.87
N GLU A 439 35.15 -20.72 20.82
CA GLU A 439 34.61 -21.87 20.10
C GLU A 439 33.78 -22.81 20.99
N ARG A 440 32.47 -22.91 20.71
CA ARG A 440 31.72 -24.13 21.05
C ARG A 440 31.54 -24.93 19.76
N PRO A 441 32.10 -26.14 19.66
CA PRO A 441 32.18 -26.86 18.40
C PRO A 441 30.90 -27.59 17.99
N ASN A 442 29.69 -27.05 18.23
CA ASN A 442 28.45 -27.76 17.83
C ASN A 442 27.16 -26.94 17.64
N ASP A 443 27.16 -25.60 17.66
CA ASP A 443 25.96 -24.85 17.29
C ASP A 443 25.95 -24.51 15.79
N SER A 444 24.83 -24.84 15.14
CA SER A 444 24.60 -24.65 13.69
C SER A 444 24.98 -23.24 13.22
N PRO A 445 25.54 -23.10 12.01
CA PRO A 445 26.10 -21.82 11.56
C PRO A 445 24.98 -20.80 11.32
N ILE A 446 24.83 -19.85 12.24
CA ILE A 446 24.26 -18.54 11.90
C ILE A 446 25.18 -17.97 10.81
N CYS A 447 24.71 -17.99 9.56
CA CYS A 447 25.43 -17.50 8.38
C CYS A 447 26.11 -16.14 8.67
N ASP A 448 27.41 -16.03 8.37
CA ASP A 448 28.22 -14.84 8.69
C ASP A 448 27.66 -13.52 8.13
N SER A 449 26.82 -13.58 7.10
CA SER A 449 26.01 -12.47 6.59
C SER A 449 25.00 -11.93 7.63
N LYS A 450 24.29 -12.83 8.34
CA LYS A 450 23.37 -12.46 9.44
C LYS A 450 24.13 -11.82 10.62
N ARG A 451 25.35 -12.31 10.93
CA ARG A 451 26.21 -11.75 11.99
C ARG A 451 26.73 -10.35 11.66
N LYS A 452 27.14 -10.12 10.41
CA LYS A 452 27.58 -8.80 9.94
C LYS A 452 26.44 -7.78 9.99
N HIS A 453 25.25 -8.18 9.55
CA HIS A 453 24.07 -7.32 9.57
C HIS A 453 23.63 -6.91 10.98
N LEU A 454 23.65 -7.84 11.94
CA LEU A 454 23.37 -7.56 13.35
C LEU A 454 24.34 -6.54 13.94
N ARG A 455 25.62 -6.57 13.57
CA ARG A 455 26.60 -5.56 13.99
C ARG A 455 26.35 -4.20 13.36
N GLU A 456 25.97 -4.14 12.09
CA GLU A 456 25.68 -2.88 11.40
C GLU A 456 24.42 -2.21 11.99
N VAL A 457 23.33 -2.95 12.17
CA VAL A 457 22.10 -2.42 12.81
C VAL A 457 22.35 -2.02 14.26
N ALA A 458 23.13 -2.80 15.00
CA ALA A 458 23.55 -2.41 16.33
C ALA A 458 24.41 -1.14 16.33
N SER A 459 25.17 -0.89 15.27
CA SER A 459 26.00 0.31 15.13
C SER A 459 25.17 1.56 14.97
N ASP A 460 24.18 1.49 14.10
CA ASP A 460 23.34 2.65 13.78
C ASP A 460 22.46 3.01 14.99
N VAL A 461 21.81 2.02 15.62
CA VAL A 461 20.99 2.22 16.83
C VAL A 461 21.84 2.80 17.97
N CYS A 462 23.02 2.23 18.23
CA CYS A 462 23.91 2.72 19.30
C CYS A 462 24.41 4.14 19.02
N SER A 463 24.82 4.42 17.78
CA SER A 463 25.25 5.75 17.35
C SER A 463 24.13 6.78 17.51
N ASN A 464 22.91 6.44 17.07
CA ASN A 464 21.74 7.29 17.18
C ASN A 464 21.38 7.59 18.64
N ILE A 465 21.39 6.59 19.53
CA ILE A 465 21.14 6.80 20.96
C ILE A 465 22.16 7.77 21.57
N ILE A 466 23.45 7.61 21.25
CA ILE A 466 24.49 8.52 21.75
C ILE A 466 24.26 9.94 21.23
N LYS A 467 24.00 10.11 19.93
CA LYS A 467 23.71 11.42 19.32
C LYS A 467 22.50 12.08 19.94
N LEU A 468 21.39 11.37 20.05
CA LEU A 468 20.15 11.87 20.65
C LEU A 468 20.32 12.21 22.12
N THR A 469 21.06 11.40 22.88
CA THR A 469 21.31 11.67 24.30
C THR A 469 22.17 12.92 24.47
N ASN A 470 23.22 13.07 23.66
CA ASN A 470 24.08 14.25 23.71
C ASN A 470 23.33 15.52 23.30
N ASP A 471 22.56 15.47 22.21
CA ASP A 471 21.72 16.57 21.72
C ASP A 471 20.68 16.97 22.79
N PHE A 472 19.97 16.00 23.39
CA PHE A 472 19.01 16.23 24.48
C PHE A 472 19.64 16.85 25.74
N PHE A 473 20.91 16.54 26.03
CA PHE A 473 21.63 17.15 27.15
C PHE A 473 22.09 18.57 26.86
N GLN A 474 22.42 18.88 25.60
CA GLN A 474 22.74 20.24 25.16
C GLN A 474 21.47 21.10 25.14
N ASP A 475 20.42 20.62 24.46
CA ASP A 475 19.13 21.28 24.40
C ASP A 475 17.99 20.22 24.40
N PRO A 476 17.21 20.13 25.49
CA PRO A 476 16.08 19.20 25.55
C PRO A 476 14.87 19.64 24.71
N VAL A 477 14.84 20.89 24.23
CA VAL A 477 13.75 21.45 23.40
C VAL A 477 14.02 21.22 21.92
N GLU A 478 15.21 21.58 21.45
CA GLU A 478 15.56 21.52 20.03
C GLU A 478 16.27 20.21 19.67
N CYS A 479 15.68 19.45 18.75
CA CYS A 479 16.29 18.23 18.19
C CYS A 479 17.07 18.58 16.92
N THR A 480 18.37 18.81 17.08
CA THR A 480 19.31 19.13 15.98
C THR A 480 20.05 17.88 15.49
N ALA A 481 19.98 16.78 16.23
CA ALA A 481 20.58 15.51 15.87
C ALA A 481 20.06 15.01 14.51
N ILE A 482 21.00 14.81 13.58
CA ILE A 482 20.75 14.15 12.31
C ILE A 482 20.95 12.65 12.55
N VAL A 483 19.83 11.94 12.75
CA VAL A 483 19.79 10.49 12.88
C VAL A 483 19.01 9.88 11.73
N GLU A 484 19.56 8.81 11.15
CA GLU A 484 18.81 7.95 10.22
C GLU A 484 18.19 6.84 11.05
N LEU A 485 16.88 6.94 11.28
CA LEU A 485 16.11 5.86 11.87
C LEU A 485 16.19 4.66 10.94
N SER A 486 16.48 3.49 11.49
CA SER A 486 16.54 2.23 10.74
C SER A 486 15.19 1.95 10.09
N SER A 487 14.96 2.37 8.83
CA SER A 487 13.64 2.30 8.20
C SER A 487 13.27 0.88 7.78
N LEU A 488 12.04 0.46 8.11
CA LEU A 488 11.45 -0.82 7.73
C LEU A 488 10.92 -0.81 6.29
N LEU A 489 10.55 0.36 5.79
CA LEU A 489 10.04 0.56 4.43
C LEU A 489 11.13 0.34 3.38
N GLU A 490 12.40 0.39 3.76
CA GLU A 490 13.52 0.06 2.88
C GLU A 490 13.78 -1.45 2.75
N ARG A 491 13.07 -2.28 3.54
CA ARG A 491 13.38 -3.71 3.73
C ARG A 491 12.25 -4.67 3.32
N SER A 492 11.15 -4.17 2.75
CA SER A 492 10.04 -4.97 2.22
C SER A 492 9.94 -4.90 0.70
#